data_AF-A0A8S3IVH4-F1
#
_entry.id   AF-A0A8S3IVH4-F1
#
_cell.length_a   1.000
_cell.length_b   1.000
_cell.length_c   1.000
_cell.angle_alpha   90.00
_cell.angle_beta   90.00
_cell.angle_gamma   90.00
#
_symmetry.space_group_name_H-M   'P 1'
#
loop_
_entity.id
_entity.type
_entity.pdbx_description
1 polymer ?
#
loop_
_entity_poly.entity_id
_entity_poly.type
_entity_poly.pdbx_seq_one_letter_code
_entity_poly.pdbx_strand_id
1 'polypeptide(L)'
;DNVTNDQQCFLSYTDETHYVHSVGVGSHANETNFYAVGQIIGASLDPIDSSVSNNTFIAFYHSPNAESCLTISQILIDYMSLTQRDFLVMVVHPTGQFALVLAENVVFKYNPFVSSRITTNTSFWPDISFTPRAADIDTNFTIVAGLVSNGASSSIRASVIVYLIDNNLRHIYSNWTYKPSNSSWQSQLTFSGTNGWSVKYSMSVDINNFDPTRVLVGVPYLNTVFHFVISGSGTILTLSSQIDNGNSVGFGKGVAWLASDQAAILANRYTSTFS
;
A
#
# COMPACT_ATOMS: atom_id res chain seq x y z
N ASP A 1 -20.01 -9.50 -36.14
CA ASP A 1 -19.88 -8.80 -34.85
C ASP A 1 -18.44 -8.87 -34.40
N ASN A 2 -17.69 -7.80 -34.70
CA ASN A 2 -16.25 -7.69 -34.47
C ASN A 2 -15.98 -7.47 -32.99
N VAL A 3 -15.45 -8.48 -32.33
CA VAL A 3 -14.77 -8.35 -31.03
C VAL A 3 -13.48 -7.58 -31.30
N THR A 4 -13.43 -6.32 -30.84
CA THR A 4 -12.22 -5.51 -30.82
C THR A 4 -11.17 -6.22 -29.98
N ASN A 5 -9.95 -6.37 -30.53
CA ASN A 5 -8.78 -6.92 -29.86
C ASN A 5 -8.58 -6.25 -28.49
N ASP A 6 -8.77 -7.01 -27.42
CA ASP A 6 -8.20 -6.67 -26.10
C ASP A 6 -6.68 -6.72 -26.25
N GLN A 7 -6.05 -5.56 -26.47
CA GLN A 7 -4.59 -5.44 -26.42
C GLN A 7 -4.16 -5.54 -24.95
N GLN A 8 -3.90 -6.77 -24.51
CA GLN A 8 -3.21 -7.03 -23.25
C GLN A 8 -1.72 -6.74 -23.44
N CYS A 9 -1.21 -5.72 -22.74
CA CYS A 9 0.22 -5.49 -22.67
C CYS A 9 0.85 -6.60 -21.82
N PHE A 10 1.61 -7.49 -22.45
CA PHE A 10 2.41 -8.50 -21.76
C PHE A 10 3.80 -7.94 -21.47
N LEU A 11 4.14 -7.86 -20.20
CA LEU A 11 5.45 -7.44 -19.75
C LEU A 11 6.24 -8.70 -19.36
N SER A 12 6.93 -9.28 -20.32
CA SER A 12 7.81 -10.42 -20.09
C SER A 12 9.14 -9.93 -19.52
N TYR A 13 9.38 -10.16 -18.24
CA TYR A 13 10.72 -10.11 -17.66
C TYR A 13 11.33 -11.51 -17.81
N THR A 14 12.50 -11.61 -18.44
CA THR A 14 13.13 -12.88 -18.81
C THR A 14 14.17 -13.35 -17.81
N ASP A 15 14.16 -12.84 -16.58
CA ASP A 15 15.08 -13.29 -15.55
C ASP A 15 14.34 -13.90 -14.36
N GLU A 16 14.97 -14.92 -13.77
CA GLU A 16 14.47 -15.62 -12.58
C GLU A 16 14.67 -14.77 -11.29
N THR A 17 15.14 -13.55 -11.46
CA THR A 17 15.58 -12.66 -10.39
C THR A 17 14.55 -11.58 -10.09
N HIS A 18 13.68 -11.14 -11.01
CA HIS A 18 12.68 -10.11 -10.71
C HIS A 18 11.31 -10.69 -10.29
N TYR A 19 10.77 -10.19 -9.19
CA TYR A 19 9.46 -10.57 -8.63
C TYR A 19 8.61 -9.32 -8.47
N VAL A 20 7.48 -9.20 -9.16
CA VAL A 20 6.57 -8.07 -9.01
C VAL A 20 5.63 -8.32 -7.83
N HIS A 21 5.65 -7.44 -6.83
CA HIS A 21 4.80 -7.51 -5.63
C HIS A 21 3.46 -6.80 -5.83
N SER A 22 3.45 -5.75 -6.64
CA SER A 22 2.26 -4.94 -6.90
C SER A 22 2.31 -4.27 -8.27
N VAL A 23 1.12 -4.12 -8.88
CA VAL A 23 0.91 -3.38 -10.12
C VAL A 23 -0.27 -2.42 -9.89
N GLY A 24 -0.09 -1.17 -10.28
CA GLY A 24 -1.14 -0.17 -10.39
C GLY A 24 -1.28 0.31 -11.83
N VAL A 25 -2.49 0.67 -12.23
CA VAL A 25 -2.80 1.19 -13.56
C VAL A 25 -3.49 2.53 -13.40
N GLY A 26 -3.10 3.52 -14.20
CA GLY A 26 -3.73 4.84 -14.21
C GLY A 26 -3.78 5.42 -15.63
N SER A 27 -4.87 6.07 -15.99
CA SER A 27 -5.02 6.71 -17.31
C SER A 27 -4.76 8.21 -17.22
N HIS A 28 -3.84 8.74 -18.03
CA HIS A 28 -3.58 10.18 -18.13
C HIS A 28 -3.70 10.62 -19.60
N ALA A 29 -4.49 11.65 -19.89
CA ALA A 29 -4.58 12.26 -21.23
C ALA A 29 -4.81 11.26 -22.41
N ASN A 30 -5.67 10.26 -22.23
CA ASN A 30 -5.93 9.13 -23.15
C ASN A 30 -4.79 8.11 -23.30
N GLU A 31 -3.74 8.22 -22.49
CA GLU A 31 -2.64 7.26 -22.40
C GLU A 31 -2.83 6.37 -21.17
N THR A 32 -2.58 5.07 -21.32
CA THR A 32 -2.60 4.13 -20.20
C THR A 32 -1.19 4.04 -19.62
N ASN A 33 -1.05 4.36 -18.34
CA ASN A 33 0.18 4.27 -17.59
C ASN A 33 0.11 3.10 -16.63
N PHE A 34 1.18 2.31 -16.58
CA PHE A 34 1.33 1.20 -15.67
C PHE A 34 2.47 1.48 -14.72
N TYR A 35 2.21 1.19 -13.46
CA TYR A 35 3.10 1.37 -12.33
C TYR A 35 3.29 0.00 -11.71
N ALA A 36 4.52 -0.42 -11.46
CA ALA A 36 4.77 -1.69 -10.80
C ALA A 36 5.87 -1.53 -9.77
N VAL A 37 5.77 -2.28 -8.68
CA VAL A 37 6.83 -2.44 -7.69
C VAL A 37 7.12 -3.90 -7.52
N GLY A 38 8.40 -4.23 -7.46
CA GLY A 38 8.87 -5.57 -7.26
C GLY A 38 10.20 -5.63 -6.51
N GLN A 39 10.78 -6.82 -6.48
CA GLN A 39 12.07 -7.11 -5.87
C GLN A 39 12.92 -7.90 -6.85
N ILE A 40 14.20 -7.54 -6.94
CA ILE A 40 15.27 -8.27 -7.59
C ILE A 40 15.91 -9.17 -6.54
N ILE A 41 15.75 -10.48 -6.68
CA ILE A 41 16.39 -11.52 -5.89
C ILE A 41 17.63 -11.95 -6.66
N GLY A 42 18.80 -12.00 -6.02
CA GLY A 42 19.91 -12.77 -6.60
C GLY A 42 20.81 -12.06 -7.61
N ALA A 43 20.57 -10.79 -7.97
CA ALA A 43 21.41 -10.11 -8.96
C ALA A 43 22.61 -9.42 -8.30
N SER A 44 23.79 -10.04 -8.37
CA SER A 44 25.03 -9.27 -8.25
C SER A 44 25.18 -8.46 -9.54
N LEU A 45 25.33 -7.14 -9.43
CA LEU A 45 25.76 -6.29 -10.55
C LEU A 45 27.28 -6.39 -10.78
N ASP A 46 27.97 -7.12 -9.90
CA ASP A 46 29.42 -7.30 -9.89
C ASP A 46 29.75 -8.80 -9.74
N PRO A 47 30.33 -9.46 -10.76
CA PRO A 47 30.60 -10.90 -10.75
C PRO A 47 31.61 -11.37 -9.68
N ILE A 48 32.14 -10.47 -8.84
CA ILE A 48 33.14 -10.75 -7.80
C ILE A 48 32.54 -10.73 -6.39
N ASP A 49 31.34 -10.16 -6.18
CA ASP A 49 30.75 -10.01 -4.84
C ASP A 49 29.70 -11.10 -4.52
N SER A 50 29.97 -11.87 -3.47
CA SER A 50 29.08 -12.93 -2.95
C SER A 50 28.08 -12.42 -1.91
N SER A 51 28.05 -11.11 -1.62
CA SER A 51 27.01 -10.47 -0.80
C SER A 51 25.77 -10.16 -1.62
N VAL A 52 25.12 -11.22 -2.10
CA VAL A 52 23.88 -11.14 -2.87
C VAL A 52 22.77 -10.60 -1.97
N SER A 53 22.44 -9.31 -2.12
CA SER A 53 21.32 -8.68 -1.41
C SER A 53 20.13 -8.54 -2.35
N ASN A 54 18.94 -8.89 -1.86
CA ASN A 54 17.71 -8.66 -2.60
C ASN A 54 17.46 -7.15 -2.66
N ASN A 55 17.18 -6.59 -3.84
CA ASN A 55 16.92 -5.17 -4.05
C ASN A 55 15.46 -4.93 -4.40
N THR A 56 14.86 -3.81 -3.98
CA THR A 56 13.49 -3.45 -4.43
C THR A 56 13.60 -2.63 -5.72
N PHE A 57 12.74 -2.87 -6.69
CA PHE A 57 12.67 -2.07 -7.92
C PHE A 57 11.29 -1.51 -8.14
N ILE A 58 11.22 -0.41 -8.88
CA ILE A 58 9.97 0.22 -9.28
C ILE A 58 10.03 0.43 -10.78
N ALA A 59 9.07 -0.13 -11.49
CA ALA A 59 8.95 -0.04 -12.93
C ALA A 59 7.78 0.87 -13.29
N PHE A 60 8.00 1.66 -14.34
CA PHE A 60 6.99 2.52 -14.93
C PHE A 60 6.95 2.22 -16.41
N TYR A 61 5.76 1.96 -16.92
CA TYR A 61 5.50 1.80 -18.33
C TYR A 61 4.50 2.87 -18.75
N HIS A 62 4.90 3.61 -19.78
CA HIS A 62 4.12 4.68 -20.38
C HIS A 62 3.87 4.28 -21.84
N SER A 63 2.60 4.12 -22.20
CA SER A 63 2.18 3.77 -23.54
C SER A 63 1.58 5.01 -24.22
N PRO A 64 2.37 5.79 -24.98
CA PRO A 64 1.82 6.91 -25.75
C PRO A 64 0.90 6.43 -26.88
N ASN A 65 1.01 5.16 -27.28
CA ASN A 65 0.10 4.43 -28.17
C ASN A 65 0.08 2.96 -27.70
N ALA A 66 -1.11 2.38 -27.53
CA ALA A 66 -1.32 0.99 -27.06
C ALA A 66 -0.55 -0.10 -27.87
N GLU A 67 0.03 0.28 -29.01
CA GLU A 67 0.76 -0.60 -29.92
C GLU A 67 2.26 -0.80 -29.60
N SER A 68 2.90 0.00 -28.72
CA SER A 68 4.34 -0.17 -28.41
C SER A 68 4.62 -0.44 -26.93
N CYS A 69 4.97 -1.69 -26.59
CA CYS A 69 5.14 -2.20 -25.22
C CYS A 69 6.56 -2.09 -24.62
N LEU A 70 7.48 -1.26 -25.13
CA LEU A 70 8.93 -1.54 -24.93
C LEU A 70 9.83 -0.46 -24.31
N THR A 71 9.33 0.38 -23.39
CA THR A 71 10.25 1.24 -22.63
C THR A 71 9.89 1.33 -21.15
N ILE A 72 10.58 0.53 -20.33
CA ILE A 72 10.62 0.72 -18.87
C ILE A 72 11.73 1.73 -18.56
N SER A 73 11.38 2.80 -17.86
CA SER A 73 12.38 3.78 -17.42
C SER A 73 13.22 3.21 -16.28
N GLN A 74 14.51 2.95 -16.52
CA GLN A 74 15.50 2.41 -15.56
C GLN A 74 15.81 3.35 -14.36
N ILE A 75 15.21 4.54 -14.31
CA ILE A 75 15.56 5.66 -13.43
C ILE A 75 15.34 5.37 -11.92
N LEU A 76 14.49 4.42 -11.54
CA LEU A 76 14.25 4.09 -10.12
C LEU A 76 15.02 2.88 -9.59
N ILE A 77 15.66 2.11 -10.47
CA ILE A 77 16.53 1.00 -10.05
C ILE A 77 17.69 1.56 -9.21
N ASP A 78 18.22 2.73 -9.56
CA ASP A 78 19.34 3.37 -8.83
C ASP A 78 18.93 3.98 -7.48
N TYR A 79 17.68 4.45 -7.33
CA TYR A 79 17.23 5.08 -6.08
C TYR A 79 16.90 4.04 -5.00
N MET A 80 16.36 2.88 -5.41
CA MET A 80 15.90 1.83 -4.49
C MET A 80 16.94 0.72 -4.25
N SER A 81 17.93 0.56 -5.13
CA SER A 81 19.07 -0.36 -4.92
C SER A 81 19.95 0.01 -3.73
N LEU A 82 19.84 1.24 -3.21
CA LEU A 82 20.62 1.70 -2.07
C LEU A 82 20.00 1.38 -0.69
N THR A 83 18.72 0.99 -0.62
CA THR A 83 18.09 0.64 0.66
C THR A 83 17.07 -0.48 0.51
N GLN A 84 17.36 -1.66 1.04
CA GLN A 84 16.35 -2.68 1.30
C GLN A 84 15.21 -2.06 2.12
N ARG A 85 13.98 -2.25 1.65
CA ARG A 85 12.77 -1.86 2.38
C ARG A 85 11.88 -3.10 2.47
N ASP A 86 11.81 -3.70 3.65
CA ASP A 86 10.97 -4.88 3.92
C ASP A 86 9.47 -4.59 3.77
N PHE A 87 9.11 -3.30 3.74
CA PHE A 87 7.74 -2.82 3.67
C PHE A 87 7.63 -1.66 2.70
N LEU A 88 7.01 -1.92 1.56
CA LEU A 88 6.74 -0.93 0.54
C LEU A 88 5.27 -1.03 0.10
N VAL A 89 4.58 0.10 0.13
CA VAL A 89 3.25 0.27 -0.44
C VAL A 89 3.32 1.30 -1.56
N MET A 90 2.76 0.97 -2.73
CA MET A 90 2.59 1.91 -3.83
C MET A 90 1.11 2.16 -4.06
N VAL A 91 0.77 3.43 -4.30
CA VAL A 91 -0.56 3.84 -4.75
C VAL A 91 -0.44 4.74 -5.97
N VAL A 92 -1.39 4.64 -6.89
CA VAL A 92 -1.40 5.38 -8.16
C VAL A 92 -2.55 6.36 -8.12
N HIS A 93 -2.26 7.64 -8.39
CA HIS A 93 -3.29 8.68 -8.46
C HIS A 93 -4.39 8.26 -9.46
N PRO A 94 -5.68 8.52 -9.19
CA PRO A 94 -6.78 8.03 -10.04
C PRO A 94 -6.65 8.41 -11.52
N THR A 95 -6.07 9.58 -11.80
CA THR A 95 -5.82 10.07 -13.17
C THR A 95 -4.46 9.68 -13.74
N GLY A 96 -3.77 8.70 -13.14
CA GLY A 96 -2.42 8.27 -13.54
C GLY A 96 -1.38 9.38 -13.57
N GLN A 97 -1.58 10.50 -12.86
CA GLN A 97 -0.67 11.65 -12.93
C GLN A 97 0.64 11.41 -12.17
N PHE A 98 0.58 10.62 -11.10
CA PHE A 98 1.72 10.29 -10.28
C PHE A 98 1.44 9.00 -9.49
N ALA A 99 2.49 8.42 -8.94
CA ALA A 99 2.39 7.39 -7.92
C ALA A 99 3.05 7.89 -6.63
N LEU A 100 2.52 7.47 -5.49
CA LEU A 100 3.18 7.60 -4.21
C LEU A 100 3.76 6.24 -3.82
N VAL A 101 4.96 6.29 -3.25
CA VAL A 101 5.66 5.13 -2.74
C VAL A 101 5.97 5.39 -1.27
N LEU A 102 5.54 4.46 -0.42
CA LEU A 102 5.49 4.57 1.02
C LEU A 102 6.31 3.43 1.62
N ALA A 103 7.32 3.79 2.41
CA ALA A 103 8.13 2.86 3.19
C ALA A 103 8.30 3.39 4.62
N GLU A 104 8.98 2.65 5.49
CA GLU A 104 9.04 2.98 6.93
C GLU A 104 9.67 4.35 7.24
N ASN A 105 10.64 4.79 6.43
CA ASN A 105 11.41 6.00 6.70
C ASN A 105 11.43 6.97 5.51
N VAL A 106 10.65 6.68 4.47
CA VAL A 106 10.59 7.51 3.27
C VAL A 106 9.22 7.42 2.63
N VAL A 107 8.73 8.59 2.24
CA VAL A 107 7.67 8.74 1.26
C VAL A 107 8.22 9.57 0.10
N PHE A 108 7.93 9.12 -1.12
CA PHE A 108 8.20 9.92 -2.29
C PHE A 108 7.07 9.84 -3.31
N LYS A 109 7.01 10.89 -4.12
CA LYS A 109 6.09 11.05 -5.23
C LYS A 109 6.87 10.89 -6.52
N TYR A 110 6.42 9.99 -7.37
CA TYR A 110 6.91 9.84 -8.72
C TYR A 110 5.91 10.45 -9.71
N ASN A 111 6.34 11.45 -10.47
CA ASN A 111 5.56 12.08 -11.53
C ASN A 111 6.30 11.91 -12.88
N PRO A 112 5.80 11.07 -13.79
CA PRO A 112 6.49 10.80 -15.06
C PRO A 112 6.45 11.99 -16.04
N PHE A 113 5.57 12.97 -15.82
CA PHE A 113 5.29 14.06 -16.77
C PHE A 113 6.05 15.36 -16.50
N VAL A 114 6.90 15.38 -15.48
CA VAL A 114 7.70 16.56 -15.10
C VAL A 114 9.19 16.26 -15.15
N SER A 115 10.02 17.29 -15.27
CA SER A 115 11.48 17.16 -15.30
C SER A 115 12.06 16.62 -14.00
N SER A 116 11.54 17.08 -12.85
CA SER A 116 11.84 16.53 -11.53
C SER A 116 10.91 15.36 -11.23
N ARG A 117 11.21 14.20 -11.82
CA ARG A 117 10.34 13.02 -11.76
C ARG A 117 10.12 12.47 -10.36
N ILE A 118 11.02 12.74 -9.42
CA ILE A 118 10.96 12.25 -8.04
C ILE A 118 10.98 13.44 -7.10
N THR A 119 9.99 13.50 -6.22
CA THR A 119 9.96 14.41 -5.07
C THR A 119 9.91 13.60 -3.79
N THR A 120 10.94 13.73 -2.94
CA THR A 120 11.04 13.05 -1.65
C THR A 120 10.84 14.06 -0.53
N ASN A 121 10.07 13.71 0.50
CA ASN A 121 10.00 14.52 1.70
C ASN A 121 9.85 13.61 2.93
N THR A 122 10.93 13.54 3.71
CA THR A 122 11.01 12.71 4.93
C THR A 122 10.69 13.49 6.20
N SER A 123 10.57 14.82 6.12
CA SER A 123 10.44 15.68 7.32
C SER A 123 9.09 15.60 8.02
N PHE A 124 8.02 15.26 7.29
CA PHE A 124 6.68 15.09 7.85
C PHE A 124 6.27 13.62 7.97
N TRP A 125 7.05 12.72 7.37
CA TRP A 125 6.76 11.29 7.39
C TRP A 125 7.08 10.75 8.79
N PRO A 126 6.27 9.81 9.33
CA PRO A 126 6.55 9.21 10.61
C PRO A 126 7.95 8.57 10.62
N ASP A 127 8.56 8.48 11.80
CA ASP A 127 9.87 7.86 11.95
C ASP A 127 9.83 6.34 11.68
N ILE A 128 10.99 5.69 11.84
CA ILE A 128 11.19 4.25 11.61
C ILE A 128 10.26 3.32 12.41
N SER A 129 9.47 3.84 13.35
CA SER A 129 8.51 3.02 14.10
C SER A 129 7.23 2.71 13.31
N PHE A 130 6.97 3.43 12.22
CA PHE A 130 5.80 3.23 11.37
C PHE A 130 6.10 2.30 10.20
N THR A 131 5.28 1.27 10.04
CA THR A 131 5.33 0.36 8.91
C THR A 131 4.05 0.46 8.07
N PRO A 132 4.09 1.03 6.85
CA PRO A 132 2.91 1.09 5.99
C PRO A 132 2.50 -0.31 5.52
N ARG A 133 1.20 -0.57 5.46
CA ARG A 133 0.63 -1.90 5.12
C ARG A 133 -0.36 -1.87 3.97
N ALA A 134 -1.11 -0.79 3.84
CA ALA A 134 -2.02 -0.55 2.75
C ALA A 134 -2.24 0.95 2.61
N ALA A 135 -2.60 1.38 1.40
CA ALA A 135 -2.96 2.75 1.15
C ALA A 135 -3.93 2.80 -0.04
N ASP A 136 -4.67 3.89 -0.10
CA ASP A 136 -5.48 4.25 -1.27
C ASP A 136 -5.47 5.77 -1.43
N ILE A 137 -5.71 6.26 -2.64
CA ILE A 137 -5.51 7.65 -3.03
C ILE A 137 -6.72 8.23 -3.76
N ASP A 138 -7.24 9.34 -3.24
CA ASP A 138 -8.16 10.23 -3.93
C ASP A 138 -7.38 11.30 -4.70
N THR A 139 -8.07 12.08 -5.52
CA THR A 139 -7.54 13.30 -6.14
C THR A 139 -6.84 14.26 -5.17
N ASN A 140 -7.36 14.42 -3.93
CA ASN A 140 -6.88 15.45 -3.01
C ASN A 140 -5.96 14.92 -1.90
N PHE A 141 -6.16 13.69 -1.47
CA PHE A 141 -5.47 13.12 -0.32
C PHE A 141 -5.20 11.63 -0.53
N THR A 142 -4.35 11.09 0.34
CA THR A 142 -4.08 9.65 0.43
C THR A 142 -4.40 9.17 1.83
N ILE A 143 -5.00 7.99 1.93
CA ILE A 143 -5.15 7.26 3.18
C ILE A 143 -4.06 6.20 3.25
N VAL A 144 -3.33 6.15 4.37
CA VAL A 144 -2.31 5.13 4.61
C VAL A 144 -2.62 4.43 5.94
N ALA A 145 -2.84 3.12 5.88
CA ALA A 145 -2.97 2.27 7.06
C ALA A 145 -1.67 1.51 7.30
N GLY A 146 -1.29 1.40 8.57
CA GLY A 146 -0.12 0.65 8.96
C GLY A 146 -0.03 0.42 10.46
N LEU A 147 1.18 0.10 10.91
CA LEU A 147 1.47 -0.25 12.29
C LEU A 147 2.52 0.68 12.88
N VAL A 148 2.34 1.09 14.14
CA VAL A 148 3.37 1.75 14.94
C VAL A 148 3.85 0.79 16.02
N SER A 149 5.16 0.61 16.14
CA SER A 149 5.77 -0.19 17.21
C SER A 149 5.65 0.51 18.57
N ASN A 150 5.10 -0.19 19.57
CA ASN A 150 4.90 0.34 20.92
C ASN A 150 6.10 0.07 21.87
N GLY A 151 7.21 -0.43 21.35
CA GLY A 151 8.44 -0.70 22.12
C GLY A 151 8.58 -2.12 22.70
N ALA A 152 9.82 -2.46 23.06
CA ALA A 152 10.24 -3.81 23.45
C ALA A 152 9.75 -4.28 24.84
N SER A 153 9.11 -3.42 25.64
CA SER A 153 8.50 -3.78 26.92
C SER A 153 6.96 -3.74 26.93
N SER A 154 6.34 -3.27 25.85
CA SER A 154 4.87 -3.19 25.78
C SER A 154 4.22 -4.56 25.64
N SER A 155 3.16 -4.80 26.41
CA SER A 155 2.28 -5.98 26.30
C SER A 155 1.51 -6.03 24.98
N ILE A 156 1.46 -4.92 24.24
CA ILE A 156 0.92 -4.85 22.89
C ILE A 156 2.02 -4.31 22.01
N ARG A 157 2.57 -5.11 21.10
CA ARG A 157 3.79 -4.74 20.37
C ARG A 157 3.57 -3.72 19.27
N ALA A 158 2.38 -3.70 18.69
CA ALA A 158 2.04 -2.80 17.60
C ALA A 158 0.62 -2.23 17.78
N SER A 159 0.45 -0.97 17.39
CA SER A 159 -0.84 -0.29 17.30
C SER A 159 -1.18 -0.05 15.83
N VAL A 160 -2.45 -0.16 15.47
CA VAL A 160 -2.92 0.29 14.15
C VAL A 160 -2.87 1.80 14.13
N ILE A 161 -2.39 2.37 13.04
CA ILE A 161 -2.52 3.78 12.73
C ILE A 161 -3.05 3.95 11.32
N VAL A 162 -3.91 4.95 11.14
CA VAL A 162 -4.41 5.38 9.84
C VAL A 162 -4.09 6.85 9.68
N TYR A 163 -3.36 7.20 8.63
CA TYR A 163 -3.00 8.56 8.28
C TYR A 163 -3.85 9.06 7.12
N LEU A 164 -4.24 10.32 7.20
CA LEU A 164 -4.75 11.12 6.09
C LEU A 164 -3.64 12.12 5.71
N ILE A 165 -3.11 12.00 4.48
CA ILE A 165 -1.94 12.77 4.04
C ILE A 165 -2.25 13.63 2.82
N ASP A 166 -1.56 14.78 2.71
CA ASP A 166 -1.57 15.65 1.54
C ASP A 166 -0.83 14.97 0.36
N ASN A 167 -1.48 14.87 -0.80
CA ASN A 167 -0.91 14.34 -2.04
C ASN A 167 0.30 15.14 -2.57
N ASN A 168 0.53 16.34 -2.04
CA ASN A 168 1.72 17.15 -2.30
C ASN A 168 2.89 16.83 -1.36
N LEU A 169 2.73 15.86 -0.45
CA LEU A 169 3.73 15.43 0.51
C LEU A 169 4.27 16.59 1.36
N ARG A 170 3.38 17.47 1.83
CA ARG A 170 3.76 18.61 2.69
C ARG A 170 3.56 18.30 4.17
N HIS A 171 2.51 17.55 4.52
CA HIS A 171 2.15 17.24 5.90
C HIS A 171 1.14 16.08 5.98
N ILE A 172 1.01 15.53 7.20
CA ILE A 172 -0.10 14.67 7.61
C ILE A 172 -1.23 15.59 8.08
N TYR A 173 -2.43 15.47 7.51
CA TYR A 173 -3.57 16.27 7.93
C TYR A 173 -4.10 15.82 9.29
N SER A 174 -4.30 14.52 9.45
CA SER A 174 -4.76 13.92 10.70
C SER A 174 -4.41 12.43 10.75
N ASN A 175 -4.55 11.84 11.94
CA ASN A 175 -4.35 10.42 12.14
C ASN A 175 -5.36 9.86 13.14
N TRP A 176 -5.59 8.56 13.05
CA TRP A 176 -6.34 7.79 14.03
C TRP A 176 -5.54 6.58 14.45
N THR A 177 -5.60 6.22 15.73
CA THR A 177 -4.87 5.07 16.29
C THR A 177 -5.79 4.12 17.02
N TYR A 178 -5.46 2.83 16.94
CA TYR A 178 -6.12 1.79 17.71
C TYR A 178 -5.13 0.83 18.33
N LYS A 179 -5.34 0.61 19.61
CA LYS A 179 -4.57 -0.30 20.43
C LYS A 179 -5.53 -1.32 21.04
N PRO A 180 -5.40 -2.63 20.72
CA PRO A 180 -6.25 -3.65 21.32
C PRO A 180 -6.08 -3.64 22.84
N SER A 181 -7.09 -4.06 23.61
CA SER A 181 -6.94 -4.12 25.06
C SER A 181 -5.95 -5.22 25.46
N ASN A 182 -5.22 -5.04 26.56
CA ASN A 182 -4.23 -6.04 27.02
C ASN A 182 -4.84 -7.43 27.24
N SER A 183 -6.12 -7.49 27.66
CA SER A 183 -6.85 -8.72 27.93
C SER A 183 -7.50 -9.36 26.70
N SER A 184 -7.47 -8.70 25.54
CA SER A 184 -8.04 -9.23 24.30
C SER A 184 -7.15 -10.31 23.68
N TRP A 185 -7.73 -11.26 22.96
CA TRP A 185 -6.94 -12.26 22.21
C TRP A 185 -6.12 -11.59 21.08
N GLN A 186 -6.62 -10.46 20.54
CA GLN A 186 -5.91 -9.64 19.55
C GLN A 186 -4.56 -9.12 20.08
N SER A 187 -4.44 -8.82 21.37
CA SER A 187 -3.17 -8.36 21.96
C SER A 187 -2.07 -9.41 21.81
N GLN A 188 -2.42 -10.70 21.96
CA GLN A 188 -1.52 -11.83 21.81
C GLN A 188 -0.99 -11.97 20.38
N LEU A 189 -1.78 -11.58 19.38
CA LEU A 189 -1.36 -11.63 17.99
C LEU A 189 -0.35 -10.57 17.61
N THR A 190 -0.26 -9.48 18.38
CA THR A 190 0.77 -8.45 18.15
C THR A 190 2.18 -8.94 18.48
N PHE A 191 2.34 -10.04 19.23
CA PHE A 191 3.65 -10.52 19.69
C PHE A 191 4.53 -11.19 18.61
N SER A 192 3.95 -11.71 17.52
CA SER A 192 4.71 -12.47 16.52
C SER A 192 5.00 -11.65 15.27
N GLY A 193 6.23 -11.67 14.75
CA GLY A 193 6.55 -11.24 13.38
C GLY A 193 6.34 -9.75 13.05
N THR A 194 6.40 -8.82 14.01
CA THR A 194 6.37 -7.37 13.69
C THR A 194 7.65 -6.90 13.01
N ASN A 195 8.76 -7.61 13.24
CA ASN A 195 10.09 -7.26 12.73
C ASN A 195 10.37 -7.85 11.33
N GLY A 196 9.36 -8.41 10.67
CA GLY A 196 9.49 -9.03 9.36
C GLY A 196 8.14 -9.11 8.65
N TRP A 197 8.15 -9.34 7.35
CA TRP A 197 6.89 -9.39 6.61
C TRP A 197 6.05 -10.61 6.97
N SER A 198 4.77 -10.36 7.27
CA SER A 198 3.82 -11.41 7.59
C SER A 198 2.45 -11.06 7.03
N VAL A 199 1.91 -11.97 6.20
CA VAL A 199 0.54 -11.89 5.63
C VAL A 199 -0.54 -11.62 6.66
N LYS A 200 -0.30 -11.95 7.93
CA LYS A 200 -1.29 -11.70 9.00
C LYS A 200 -1.47 -10.21 9.28
N TYR A 201 -0.44 -9.39 9.02
CA TYR A 201 -0.45 -7.94 9.20
C TYR A 201 -0.74 -7.17 7.91
N SER A 202 -1.01 -7.86 6.80
CA SER A 202 -1.58 -7.23 5.61
C SER A 202 -2.85 -6.50 6.01
N MET A 203 -3.02 -5.28 5.52
CA MET A 203 -4.23 -4.48 5.70
C MET A 203 -4.87 -4.25 4.33
N SER A 204 -6.07 -3.70 4.33
CA SER A 204 -6.70 -3.18 3.11
C SER A 204 -7.26 -1.79 3.38
N VAL A 205 -7.22 -0.92 2.39
CA VAL A 205 -7.78 0.43 2.42
C VAL A 205 -8.55 0.62 1.13
N ASP A 206 -9.74 1.22 1.22
CA ASP A 206 -10.53 1.58 0.05
C ASP A 206 -11.31 2.87 0.33
N ILE A 207 -11.03 3.91 -0.47
CA ILE A 207 -11.73 5.19 -0.48
C ILE A 207 -12.94 5.04 -1.41
N ASN A 208 -14.10 5.51 -0.98
CA ASN A 208 -15.30 5.37 -1.79
C ASN A 208 -15.26 6.31 -2.99
N ASN A 209 -15.17 5.76 -4.20
CA ASN A 209 -15.16 6.55 -5.44
C ASN A 209 -16.46 7.35 -5.68
N PHE A 210 -17.58 6.99 -5.05
CA PHE A 210 -18.85 7.73 -5.13
C PHE A 210 -18.95 8.84 -4.08
N ASP A 211 -18.26 8.70 -2.96
CA ASP A 211 -18.20 9.67 -1.87
C ASP A 211 -16.82 9.58 -1.19
N PRO A 212 -15.81 10.31 -1.69
CA PRO A 212 -14.44 10.21 -1.20
C PRO A 212 -14.29 10.55 0.29
N THR A 213 -15.31 11.12 0.93
CA THR A 213 -15.29 11.33 2.38
C THR A 213 -15.39 10.03 3.17
N ARG A 214 -15.75 8.90 2.56
CA ARG A 214 -15.94 7.62 3.24
C ARG A 214 -14.81 6.65 2.91
N VAL A 215 -14.25 6.04 3.95
CA VAL A 215 -13.08 5.17 3.82
C VAL A 215 -13.27 3.89 4.62
N LEU A 216 -12.91 2.75 4.03
CA LEU A 216 -12.82 1.47 4.71
C LEU A 216 -11.36 1.13 4.97
N VAL A 217 -11.08 0.62 6.17
CA VAL A 217 -9.77 0.04 6.51
C VAL A 217 -9.99 -1.32 7.14
N GLY A 218 -9.55 -2.37 6.47
CA GLY A 218 -9.58 -3.73 6.97
C GLY A 218 -8.31 -4.09 7.71
N VAL A 219 -8.45 -4.63 8.93
CA VAL A 219 -7.34 -5.10 9.77
C VAL A 219 -7.54 -6.59 10.14
N PRO A 220 -7.05 -7.51 9.29
CA PRO A 220 -7.19 -8.96 9.42
C PRO A 220 -6.80 -9.56 10.76
N TYR A 221 -5.70 -9.14 11.37
CA TYR A 221 -5.27 -9.70 12.66
C TYR A 221 -6.14 -9.24 13.82
N LEU A 222 -6.85 -8.11 13.68
CA LEU A 222 -7.86 -7.68 14.63
C LEU A 222 -9.22 -8.31 14.34
N ASN A 223 -9.40 -8.84 13.13
CA ASN A 223 -10.67 -9.34 12.62
C ASN A 223 -11.73 -8.24 12.55
N THR A 224 -11.29 -7.04 12.17
CA THR A 224 -12.10 -5.81 12.24
C THR A 224 -11.99 -5.03 10.94
N VAL A 225 -13.10 -4.43 10.50
CA VAL A 225 -13.13 -3.38 9.47
C VAL A 225 -13.57 -2.09 10.12
N PHE A 226 -12.78 -1.03 9.92
CA PHE A 226 -13.07 0.32 10.38
C PHE A 226 -13.65 1.13 9.21
N HIS A 227 -14.69 1.90 9.49
CA HIS A 227 -15.27 2.86 8.58
C HIS A 227 -15.00 4.26 9.10
N PHE A 228 -14.28 5.05 8.31
CA PHE A 228 -13.93 6.42 8.61
C PHE A 228 -14.73 7.40 7.74
N VAL A 229 -14.93 8.59 8.30
CA VAL A 229 -15.45 9.75 7.59
C VAL A 229 -14.39 10.85 7.63
N ILE A 230 -14.16 11.49 6.49
CA ILE A 230 -13.29 12.63 6.32
C ILE A 230 -14.15 13.89 6.32
N SER A 231 -13.79 14.83 7.18
CA SER A 231 -14.47 16.11 7.32
C SER A 231 -13.47 17.28 7.32
N GLY A 232 -13.94 18.49 7.61
CA GLY A 232 -13.08 19.68 7.67
C GLY A 232 -12.38 19.97 6.34
N SER A 233 -13.13 19.92 5.23
CA SER A 233 -12.61 20.14 3.88
C SER A 233 -11.50 19.17 3.47
N GLY A 234 -11.58 17.91 3.92
CA GLY A 234 -10.62 16.86 3.53
C GLY A 234 -9.41 16.72 4.45
N THR A 235 -9.48 17.23 5.69
CA THR A 235 -8.32 17.28 6.60
C THR A 235 -8.51 16.51 7.91
N ILE A 236 -9.75 16.17 8.27
CA ILE A 236 -10.06 15.54 9.56
C ILE A 236 -10.57 14.13 9.33
N LEU A 237 -9.78 13.12 9.71
CA LEU A 237 -10.14 11.71 9.71
C LEU A 237 -10.82 11.34 11.04
N THR A 238 -12.07 10.86 10.98
CA THR A 238 -12.83 10.46 12.17
C THR A 238 -13.36 9.05 12.00
N LEU A 239 -13.24 8.21 13.04
CA LEU A 239 -13.89 6.91 13.05
C LEU A 239 -15.41 7.09 13.14
N SER A 240 -16.14 6.58 12.15
CA SER A 240 -17.60 6.62 12.13
C SER A 240 -18.20 5.35 12.74
N SER A 241 -17.69 4.18 12.34
CA SER A 241 -18.15 2.89 12.83
C SER A 241 -17.09 1.82 12.65
N GLN A 242 -17.27 0.67 13.31
CA GLN A 242 -16.44 -0.51 13.10
C GLN A 242 -17.28 -1.77 13.12
N ILE A 243 -16.85 -2.79 12.40
CA ILE A 243 -17.43 -4.14 12.42
C ILE A 243 -16.34 -5.11 12.86
N ASP A 244 -16.60 -5.82 13.95
CA ASP A 244 -15.76 -6.89 14.48
C ASP A 244 -16.42 -8.24 14.18
N ASN A 245 -15.64 -9.20 13.67
CA ASN A 245 -16.13 -10.52 13.27
C ASN A 245 -15.81 -11.63 14.32
N GLY A 246 -15.68 -11.25 15.59
CA GLY A 246 -15.45 -12.12 16.73
C GLY A 246 -14.02 -12.64 16.85
N ASN A 247 -13.87 -13.75 17.58
CA ASN A 247 -12.56 -14.34 17.90
C ASN A 247 -12.04 -15.24 16.77
N SER A 248 -11.71 -14.64 15.63
CA SER A 248 -11.05 -15.32 14.49
C SER A 248 -10.04 -14.36 13.86
N VAL A 249 -9.36 -14.75 12.79
CA VAL A 249 -8.49 -13.82 12.02
C VAL A 249 -8.95 -13.77 10.58
N GLY A 250 -8.55 -12.73 9.85
CA GLY A 250 -8.72 -12.70 8.40
C GLY A 250 -10.00 -12.03 7.87
N PHE A 251 -10.83 -11.43 8.73
CA PHE A 251 -11.86 -10.48 8.30
C PHE A 251 -11.24 -9.13 7.93
N GLY A 252 -11.59 -8.57 6.77
CA GLY A 252 -11.00 -7.31 6.28
C GLY A 252 -9.68 -7.49 5.55
N LYS A 253 -9.39 -8.68 5.01
CA LYS A 253 -8.22 -8.89 4.14
C LYS A 253 -8.30 -8.09 2.84
N GLY A 254 -9.52 -7.91 2.37
CA GLY A 254 -9.88 -6.97 1.32
C GLY A 254 -11.16 -6.27 1.75
N VAL A 255 -11.22 -4.98 1.49
CA VAL A 255 -12.41 -4.16 1.61
C VAL A 255 -12.60 -3.44 0.28
N ALA A 256 -13.83 -3.29 -0.16
CA ALA A 256 -14.16 -2.55 -1.36
C ALA A 256 -15.54 -1.91 -1.23
N TRP A 257 -15.72 -0.70 -1.74
CA TRP A 257 -17.01 -0.08 -1.95
C TRP A 257 -17.63 -0.63 -3.24
N LEU A 258 -18.85 -1.15 -3.13
CA LEU A 258 -19.64 -1.59 -4.29
C LEU A 258 -20.55 -0.46 -4.81
N ALA A 259 -20.98 0.40 -3.90
CA ALA A 259 -21.81 1.57 -4.15
C ALA A 259 -21.56 2.62 -3.06
N SER A 260 -22.28 3.75 -3.11
CA SER A 260 -22.16 4.84 -2.12
C SER A 260 -22.34 4.40 -0.67
N ASP A 261 -23.10 3.33 -0.41
CA ASP A 261 -23.46 2.84 0.92
C ASP A 261 -23.27 1.32 1.12
N GLN A 262 -22.73 0.63 0.13
CA GLN A 262 -22.52 -0.82 0.17
C GLN A 262 -21.04 -1.16 0.12
N ALA A 263 -20.60 -2.06 1.00
CA ALA A 263 -19.24 -2.53 1.09
C ALA A 263 -19.17 -4.05 0.92
N ALA A 264 -18.17 -4.52 0.19
CA ALA A 264 -17.72 -5.90 0.18
C ALA A 264 -16.55 -6.06 1.16
N ILE A 265 -16.59 -7.11 1.97
CA ILE A 265 -15.52 -7.44 2.91
C ILE A 265 -15.11 -8.88 2.67
N LEU A 266 -13.85 -9.10 2.34
CA LEU A 266 -13.28 -10.43 2.26
C LEU A 266 -13.01 -10.97 3.67
N ALA A 267 -13.59 -12.13 3.95
CA ALA A 267 -13.48 -12.82 5.22
C ALA A 267 -12.93 -14.23 5.01
N ASN A 268 -11.86 -14.58 5.73
CA ASN A 268 -11.47 -15.97 5.86
C ASN A 268 -12.41 -16.68 6.83
N ARG A 269 -13.00 -17.80 6.40
CA ARG A 269 -13.72 -18.71 7.30
C ARG A 269 -12.81 -19.85 7.69
N TYR A 270 -12.34 -19.84 8.94
CA TYR A 270 -11.64 -21.00 9.52
C TYR A 270 -12.70 -21.94 10.12
N THR A 271 -12.91 -23.10 9.50
CA THR A 271 -13.71 -24.17 10.09
C THR A 271 -12.78 -25.12 10.84
N SER A 272 -12.78 -25.06 12.17
CA SER A 272 -12.21 -26.14 12.98
C SER A 272 -13.29 -27.20 13.20
N THR A 273 -13.23 -28.31 12.48
CA THR A 273 -13.86 -29.55 12.95
C THR A 273 -12.94 -30.13 14.02
N PHE A 274 -13.29 -29.92 15.29
CA PHE A 274 -12.71 -30.73 16.36
C PHE A 274 -13.44 -32.06 16.35
N SER A 275 -12.78 -33.11 15.83
CA SER A 275 -13.19 -34.50 15.98
C SER A 275 -12.70 -35.05 17.31
#